data_AF-A0A4R5DLV2-F1
#
_entry.id   AF-A0A4R5DLV2-F1
#
_cell.length_a   1.000
_cell.length_b   1.000
_cell.length_c   1.000
_cell.angle_alpha   90.00
_cell.angle_beta   90.00
_cell.angle_gamma   90.00
#
_symmetry.space_group_name_H-M   'P 1'
#
loop_
_entity.id
_entity.type
_entity.pdbx_description
1 polymer ?
#
loop_
_entity_poly.entity_id
_entity_poly.type
_entity_poly.pdbx_seq_one_letter_code
_entity_poly.pdbx_strand_id
1 'polypeptide(L)' 'MKKAHLPEKRCIVCGRPFAWRKKWEKVWDEVKYCSDKCRGNKNRIHEGS' A
#
# COMPACT_ATOMS: atom_id res chain seq x y z
N MET A 1 8.01 -24.70 -10.16
CA MET A 1 8.24 -23.80 -9.00
C MET A 1 8.40 -22.37 -9.50
N LYS A 2 7.65 -21.43 -8.92
CA LYS A 2 7.85 -19.97 -8.81
C LYS A 2 6.46 -19.35 -8.59
N LYS A 3 5.95 -19.45 -7.36
CA LYS A 3 4.81 -18.61 -6.96
C LYS A 3 5.34 -17.19 -7.04
N ALA A 4 4.90 -16.41 -8.02
CA ALA A 4 5.33 -15.02 -8.17
C ALA A 4 4.92 -14.27 -6.91
N HIS A 5 5.86 -14.05 -6.00
CA HIS A 5 5.64 -13.21 -4.84
C HIS A 5 5.47 -11.79 -5.38
N LEU A 6 4.22 -11.37 -5.47
CA LEU A 6 3.87 -10.01 -5.87
C LEU A 6 4.58 -9.04 -4.92
N PRO A 7 5.11 -7.92 -5.43
CA PRO A 7 5.75 -6.96 -4.55
C PRO A 7 4.73 -6.44 -3.54
N GLU A 8 5.10 -6.48 -2.27
CA GLU A 8 4.35 -5.90 -1.17
C GLU A 8 4.98 -4.57 -0.76
N LYS A 9 4.14 -3.59 -0.46
CA LYS A 9 4.55 -2.27 0.04
C LYS A 9 3.88 -2.02 1.39
N ARG A 10 4.49 -1.16 2.22
CA ARG A 10 3.87 -0.69 3.47
C ARG A 10 3.17 0.64 3.25
N CYS A 11 1.96 0.75 3.77
CA CYS A 11 1.20 1.99 3.73
C CYS A 11 1.87 3.04 4.62
N ILE A 12 2.21 4.21 4.10
CA ILE A 12 2.86 5.27 4.88
C ILE A 12 1.95 5.93 5.93
N VAL A 13 0.64 5.64 5.90
CA VAL A 13 -0.35 6.21 6.83
C VAL A 13 -0.66 5.26 7.98
N CYS A 14 -0.93 3.99 7.66
CA CYS A 14 -1.34 2.98 8.64
C CYS A 14 -0.30 1.88 8.89
N GLY A 15 0.86 1.91 8.21
CA GLY A 15 1.92 0.91 8.36
C GLY A 15 1.60 -0.49 7.82
N ARG A 16 0.35 -0.76 7.45
CA ARG A 16 -0.09 -2.10 7.02
C ARG A 16 0.60 -2.53 5.71
N PRO A 17 1.09 -3.78 5.63
CA PRO A 17 1.57 -4.36 4.39
C PRO A 17 0.39 -4.55 3.43
N PHE A 18 0.61 -4.25 2.15
CA PHE A 18 -0.37 -4.45 1.10
C PHE A 18 0.32 -4.95 -0.17
N ALA A 19 -0.29 -5.92 -0.83
CA ALA A 19 0.25 -6.54 -2.03
C ALA A 19 -0.09 -5.75 -3.31
N TRP A 20 0.75 -5.90 -4.33
CA TRP A 20 0.49 -5.40 -5.67
C TRP A 20 -0.87 -5.86 -6.20
N ARG A 21 -1.55 -4.95 -6.90
CA ARG A 21 -2.83 -5.21 -7.58
C ARG A 21 -2.70 -4.82 -9.03
N LYS A 22 -3.36 -5.56 -9.93
CA LYS A 22 -3.36 -5.30 -11.38
C LYS A 22 -3.81 -3.87 -11.73
N LYS A 23 -4.75 -3.30 -10.97
CA LYS A 23 -5.19 -1.90 -11.13
C LYS A 23 -4.06 -0.87 -10.94
N TRP A 24 -3.00 -1.25 -10.24
CA TRP A 24 -1.87 -0.39 -9.95
C TRP A 24 -0.68 -0.62 -10.88
N GLU A 25 -0.76 -1.50 -11.87
CA GLU A 25 0.37 -1.82 -12.77
C GLU A 25 1.08 -0.56 -13.33
N LYS A 26 0.31 0.46 -13.73
CA LYS A 26 0.84 1.70 -14.30
C LYS A 26 1.30 2.75 -13.29
N VAL A 27 0.81 2.67 -12.05
CA VAL A 27 1.00 3.70 -11.00
C VAL A 27 1.65 3.12 -9.75
N TRP A 28 2.11 1.87 -9.80
CA TRP A 28 2.57 1.14 -8.62
C TRP A 28 3.71 1.85 -7.92
N ASP A 29 4.59 2.50 -8.68
CA ASP A 29 5.70 3.29 -8.15
C ASP A 29 5.21 4.44 -7.25
N GLU A 30 4.17 5.16 -7.70
CA GLU A 30 3.54 6.26 -6.96
C GLU A 30 2.63 5.79 -5.80
N VAL A 31 2.11 4.55 -5.86
CA VAL A 31 1.22 3.99 -4.83
C VAL A 31 2.00 3.73 -3.54
N LYS A 32 1.79 4.60 -2.55
CA LYS A 32 2.34 4.50 -1.18
C LYS A 32 1.28 4.17 -0.12
N TYR A 33 0.03 3.99 -0.53
CA TYR A 33 -1.12 3.85 0.36
C TYR A 33 -1.90 2.57 0.06
N CYS A 34 -2.34 1.85 1.09
CA CYS A 34 -3.10 0.60 0.90
C CYS A 34 -4.51 0.81 0.33
N SER A 35 -5.04 2.04 0.41
CA SER A 35 -6.41 2.37 0.03
C SER A 35 -6.56 3.88 -0.22
N ASP A 36 -7.58 4.27 -0.99
CA ASP A 36 -7.88 5.68 -1.26
C ASP A 36 -8.19 6.46 0.02
N LYS A 37 -8.83 5.81 1.00
CA LYS A 37 -9.01 6.36 2.35
C LYS A 37 -7.69 6.81 3.00
N CYS A 38 -6.61 6.03 2.86
CA CYS A 38 -5.30 6.41 3.38
C CYS A 38 -4.66 7.54 2.55
N ARG A 39 -4.90 7.57 1.24
CA ARG A 39 -4.43 8.65 0.36
C ARG A 39 -5.01 10.01 0.77
N GLY A 40 -6.30 10.05 1.10
CA GLY A 40 -6.98 11.27 1.60
C GLY A 40 -6.67 11.58 3.08
N ASN A 41 -6.33 10.55 3.86
CA ASN A 41 -6.09 10.67 5.29
C ASN A 41 -4.60 10.72 5.65
N LYS A 42 -3.86 11.66 5.05
CA LYS A 42 -2.42 11.87 5.37
C LYS A 42 -2.17 12.29 6.83
N ASN A 43 -3.22 12.69 7.56
CA ASN A 43 -3.11 13.25 8.90
C ASN A 43 -3.39 12.25 10.03
N ARG A 44 -3.83 11.01 9.75
CA ARG A 44 -3.87 9.94 10.76
C ARG A 44 -2.62 9.09 10.64
N ILE A 45 -1.52 9.55 11.24
CA ILE A 45 -0.52 8.59 11.75
C ILE A 45 -1.29 7.80 12.82
N HIS A 46 -1.70 6.58 12.50
CA HIS A 46 -2.33 5.70 13.49
C HIS A 46 -1.20 5.11 14.32
N GLU A 47 -0.69 5.90 15.26
CA GLU A 47 0.11 5.42 16.38
C GLU A 47 -0.83 4.57 17.26
N GLY A 48 -0.46 3.31 17.46
CA GLY A 48 -1.14 2.41 18.40
C GLY A 48 -1.80 1.19 17.77
N SER A 49 -1.02 0.12 17.57
CA SER A 49 -1.10 -1.10 18.40
C SER A 49 0.04 -2.06 18.11
#